data_AF-A0A351XE29-F1
#
_entry.id   AF-A0A351XE29-F1
#
_cell.length_a   1.000
_cell.length_b   1.000
_cell.length_c   1.000
_cell.angle_alpha   90.00
_cell.angle_beta   90.00
_cell.angle_gamma   90.00
#
_symmetry.space_group_name_H-M   'P 1'
#
loop_
_entity.id
_entity.type
_entity.pdbx_description
1 polymer ?
#
loop_
_entity_poly.entity_id
_entity_poly.type
_entity_poly.pdbx_seq_one_letter_code
_entity_poly.pdbx_strand_id
1 'polypeptide(L)' 'AGGARRAAERPGMDGAEVMAHLGIGPGRHVGEALAHLLVLKRDEGDLERSELEARLDAWWAARS' A
#
# COMPACT_ATOMS: atom_id res chain seq x y z
N ALA A 1 5.82 19.80 1.44
CA ALA A 1 5.31 19.84 2.82
C ALA A 1 5.20 18.41 3.33
N GLY A 2 5.58 18.17 4.59
CA GLY A 2 5.14 17.02 5.38
C GLY A 2 5.89 15.70 5.22
N GLY A 3 6.68 15.33 6.24
CA GLY A 3 6.66 13.94 6.69
C GLY A 3 7.92 13.08 6.54
N ALA A 4 9.12 13.66 6.48
CA ALA A 4 10.34 12.91 6.79
C ALA A 4 10.47 12.74 8.31
N ARG A 5 9.79 11.72 8.87
CA ARG A 5 10.17 11.20 10.19
C ARG A 5 9.90 9.70 10.31
N ARG A 6 11.00 8.99 10.55
CA ARG A 6 11.17 7.61 11.04
C ARG A 6 10.96 6.49 10.01
N ALA A 7 12.08 5.87 9.66
CA ALA A 7 12.19 4.53 9.10
C ALA A 7 11.73 3.47 10.12
N ALA A 8 10.44 3.46 10.46
CA ALA A 8 9.74 2.19 10.60
C ALA A 8 9.39 1.77 9.17
N GLU A 9 9.47 0.50 8.80
CA GLU A 9 9.14 0.03 7.44
C GLU A 9 7.83 0.67 6.95
N ARG A 10 7.91 1.59 5.97
CA ARG A 10 6.73 2.24 5.40
C ARG A 10 6.34 1.47 4.13
N PRO A 11 5.06 1.13 3.93
CA PRO A 11 4.59 0.35 2.78
C PRO A 11 4.67 1.06 1.41
N GLY A 12 5.32 2.21 1.31
CA GLY A 12 5.31 3.06 0.10
C GLY A 12 4.01 3.86 -0.07
N MET A 13 2.87 3.35 0.39
CA MET A 13 1.60 4.08 0.52
C MET A 13 1.05 4.00 1.94
N ASP A 14 0.33 5.04 2.37
CA ASP A 14 -0.44 5.06 3.62
C ASP A 14 -1.91 4.67 3.42
N GLY A 15 -2.65 4.57 4.52
CA GLY A 15 -4.03 4.12 4.48
C GLY A 15 -4.98 5.07 3.74
N ALA A 16 -4.70 6.37 3.73
CA ALA A 16 -5.52 7.34 3.01
C ALA A 16 -5.32 7.18 1.49
N GLU A 17 -4.07 6.96 1.07
CA GLU A 17 -3.72 6.69 -0.32
C GLU A 17 -4.35 5.39 -0.82
N VAL A 18 -4.27 4.30 -0.02
CA VAL A 18 -4.91 3.02 -0.34
C VAL A 18 -6.43 3.16 -0.50
N MET A 19 -7.09 3.88 0.42
CA MET A 19 -8.54 4.11 0.34
C MET A 19 -8.92 4.89 -0.92
N ALA A 20 -8.17 5.94 -1.26
CA ALA A 20 -8.40 6.73 -2.44
C ALA A 20 -8.18 5.93 -3.73
N HIS A 21 -7.12 5.12 -3.78
CA HIS A 21 -6.77 4.31 -4.94
C HIS A 21 -7.79 3.19 -5.20
N LEU A 22 -8.13 2.42 -4.17
CA LEU A 22 -9.05 1.28 -4.30
C LEU A 22 -10.53 1.68 -4.23
N GLY A 23 -10.86 2.94 -3.92
CA GLY A 23 -12.23 3.40 -3.75
C GLY A 23 -12.96 2.74 -2.56
N ILE A 24 -12.22 2.36 -1.52
CA ILE A 24 -12.75 1.66 -0.34
C ILE A 24 -12.81 2.58 0.89
N GLY A 25 -13.76 2.30 1.78
CA GLY A 25 -13.87 2.96 3.07
C GLY A 25 -12.88 2.42 4.12
N PRO A 26 -12.75 3.10 5.27
CA PRO A 26 -11.89 2.65 6.37
C PRO A 26 -12.36 1.30 6.91
N GLY A 27 -11.42 0.39 7.18
CA GLY A 27 -11.74 -0.92 7.75
C GLY A 27 -10.68 -1.98 7.50
N ARG A 28 -11.07 -3.25 7.65
CA ARG A 28 -10.19 -4.43 7.54
C ARG A 28 -9.43 -4.48 6.22
N HIS A 29 -10.08 -4.15 5.11
CA HIS A 29 -9.48 -4.18 3.77
C HIS A 29 -8.28 -3.23 3.62
N VAL A 30 -8.34 -2.05 4.24
CA VAL A 30 -7.23 -1.09 4.25
C VAL A 30 -6.02 -1.67 4.99
N GLY A 31 -6.25 -2.32 6.13
CA GLY A 31 -5.19 -2.99 6.90
C GLY A 31 -4.55 -4.14 6.12
N GLU A 32 -5.34 -4.93 5.39
CA GLU A 32 -4.83 -6.02 4.53
C GLU A 32 -4.00 -5.49 3.36
N ALA A 33 -4.45 -4.41 2.72
CA ALA A 33 -3.70 -3.74 1.66
C ALA A 33 -2.35 -3.20 2.18
N LEU A 34 -2.34 -2.52 3.33
CA LEU A 34 -1.09 -2.04 3.95
C LEU A 34 -0.14 -3.19 4.31
N ALA A 35 -0.68 -4.31 4.80
CA ALA A 35 0.12 -5.49 5.09
C ALA A 35 0.72 -6.11 3.81
N HIS A 36 -0.04 -6.17 2.72
CA HIS A 36 0.45 -6.62 1.42
C HIS A 36 1.59 -5.75 0.90
N LEU A 37 1.42 -4.42 0.96
CA LEU A 37 2.46 -3.47 0.54
C LEU A 37 3.73 -3.56 1.39
N LEU A 38 3.62 -3.88 2.68
CA LEU A 38 4.77 -4.16 3.54
C LEU A 38 5.50 -5.44 3.14
N VAL A 39 4.80 -6.47 2.69
CA VAL A 39 5.42 -7.69 2.14
C VAL A 39 6.22 -7.37 0.89
N LEU A 40 5.62 -6.64 -0.07
CA LEU A 40 6.32 -6.17 -1.28
C LEU A 40 7.57 -5.37 -0.94
N LYS A 41 7.47 -4.46 0.04
CA LYS A 41 8.59 -3.66 0.53
C LYS A 41 9.75 -4.51 1.06
N ARG A 42 9.44 -5.61 1.75
CA ARG A 42 10.44 -6.50 2.35
C ARG A 42 11.10 -7.41 1.31
N ASP A 43 10.31 -7.90 0.36
CA ASP A 43 10.78 -8.84 -0.64
C ASP A 43 11.54 -8.14 -1.79
N GLU A 44 11.08 -6.96 -2.19
CA GLU A 44 11.56 -6.26 -3.40
C GLU A 44 12.17 -4.88 -3.12
N GLY A 45 12.03 -4.37 -1.89
CA GLY A 45 12.55 -3.06 -1.51
C GLY A 45 11.67 -1.90 -1.98
N ASP A 46 12.32 -0.78 -2.30
CA ASP A 46 11.67 0.46 -2.70
C ASP A 46 11.18 0.35 -4.14
N LEU A 47 9.86 0.35 -4.30
CA LEU A 47 9.19 0.35 -5.61
C LEU A 47 8.70 1.76 -5.94
N GLU A 48 8.69 2.05 -7.24
CA GLU A 48 8.06 3.27 -7.76
C GLU A 48 6.55 3.25 -7.51
N ARG A 49 5.97 4.44 -7.35
CA ARG A 49 4.55 4.58 -7.02
C ARG A 49 3.62 3.84 -7.98
N SER A 50 3.84 3.96 -9.28
CA SER A 50 3.01 3.31 -10.30
C SER A 50 3.07 1.78 -10.19
N GLU A 51 4.21 1.22 -9.78
CA GLU A 51 4.36 -0.22 -9.59
C GLU A 51 3.64 -0.70 -8.33
N LEU A 52 3.70 0.08 -7.24
CA LEU A 52 2.94 -0.19 -6.01
C LEU A 52 1.43 -0.19 -6.28
N GLU A 53 0.94 0.80 -7.01
CA GLU A 53 -0.48 0.92 -7.40
C GLU A 53 -0.90 -0.27 -8.26
N ALA A 54 -0.14 -0.62 -9.31
CA ALA A 54 -0.44 -1.74 -10.19
C ALA A 54 -0.47 -3.09 -9.45
N ARG A 55 0.46 -3.31 -8.51
CA ARG A 55 0.48 -4.54 -7.70
C ARG A 55 -0.65 -4.58 -6.68
N LEU A 56 -0.97 -3.43 -6.08
CA LEU A 56 -2.12 -3.32 -5.20
C LEU A 56 -3.41 -3.65 -5.95
N ASP A 57 -3.57 -3.16 -7.18
CA ASP A 57 -4.72 -3.47 -8.03
C ASP A 57 -4.78 -4.95 -8.39
N ALA A 58 -3.66 -5.53 -8.80
CA ALA A 58 -3.58 -6.95 -9.14
C ALA A 58 -3.93 -7.84 -7.93
N TRP A 59 -3.38 -7.51 -6.76
CA TRP A 59 -3.69 -8.20 -5.51
C TRP A 59 -5.17 -8.02 -5.11
N TRP A 60 -5.72 -6.82 -5.26
CA TRP A 60 -7.12 -6.55 -4.93
C TRP A 60 -8.08 -7.32 -5.83
N ALA A 61 -7.80 -7.36 -7.13
CA ALA A 61 -8.58 -8.12 -8.12
C ALA A 61 -8.49 -9.65 -7.92
N ALA A 62 -7.35 -10.17 -7.43
CA ALA A 62 -7.19 -11.60 -7.17
C ALA A 62 -8.03 -12.12 -5.98
N ARG A 63 -8.68 -11.23 -5.22
CA ARG A 63 -9.50 -11.56 -4.05
C ARG A 63 -10.98 -11.69 -4.35
N SER A 64 -11.43 -11.32 -5.55
CA SER A 64 -12.83 -11.40 -6.00
C SER A 64 -13.15 -12.75 -6.63
#